data_AF-A0A3D5JYE4-F1
#
_entry.id   AF-A0A3D5JYE4-F1
#
_cell.length_a   1.000
_cell.length_b   1.000
_cell.length_c   1.000
_cell.angle_alpha   90.00
_cell.angle_beta   90.00
_cell.angle_gamma   90.00
#
_symmetry.space_group_name_H-M   'P 1'
#
loop_
_entity.id
_entity.type
_entity.pdbx_description
1 polymer ?
#
loop_
_entity_poly.entity_id
_entity_poly.type
_entity_poly.pdbx_seq_one_letter_code
_entity_poly.pdbx_strand_id
1 'polypeptide(L)'
;MGALGQAEKQPQATTAMKAVVDQVEADWVDGRWANTEVGPFLASTILSPRGRVEKGIAIKVGDKAQATVCFNTELLGYNAAWTGGFLNMKSNRYGLTSWPEPKGDMIFANGNAAGWAHGSDWNDPRANRRGPLPRHWAKYRGLYRHGKRVALHYTVGDATILESPWAGEVGGQPFLSRTLEIGAA
;
A
#
# COMPACT_ATOMS: atom_id res chain seq x y z
N MET A 1 25.44 -13.84 38.29
CA MET A 1 25.26 -12.56 37.57
C MET A 1 24.66 -12.89 36.21
N GLY A 2 23.50 -12.32 35.87
CA GLY A 2 22.81 -12.55 34.59
C GLY A 2 21.33 -12.87 34.78
N ALA A 3 20.52 -11.84 34.99
CA ALA A 3 19.07 -11.94 35.08
C ALA A 3 18.49 -12.36 33.72
N LEU A 4 17.71 -13.45 33.72
CA LEU A 4 16.85 -13.83 32.60
C LEU A 4 15.75 -12.76 32.49
N GLY A 5 15.71 -12.08 31.33
CA GLY A 5 14.74 -11.04 31.04
C GLY A 5 13.31 -11.55 31.21
N GLN A 6 12.53 -10.82 32.02
CA GLN A 6 11.10 -11.04 32.11
C GLN A 6 10.49 -10.72 30.75
N ALA A 7 9.89 -11.73 30.11
CA ALA A 7 8.99 -11.49 29.00
C ALA A 7 7.82 -10.63 29.53
N GLU A 8 7.55 -9.50 28.87
CA GLU A 8 6.37 -8.69 29.16
C GLU A 8 5.12 -9.59 29.05
N LYS A 9 4.28 -9.57 30.09
CA LYS A 9 3.00 -10.28 30.10
C LYS A 9 2.12 -9.74 28.96
N GLN A 10 2.01 -10.48 27.87
CA GLN A 10 0.94 -10.26 26.90
C GLN A 10 -0.41 -10.50 27.61
N PRO A 11 -1.38 -9.56 27.51
CA PRO A 11 -2.69 -9.79 28.08
C PRO A 11 -3.32 -11.00 27.41
N GLN A 12 -3.66 -12.00 28.23
CA GLN A 12 -4.38 -13.18 27.78
C GLN A 12 -5.75 -12.72 27.26
N ALA A 13 -6.10 -13.07 26.01
CA ALA A 13 -7.40 -12.74 25.45
C ALA A 13 -8.49 -13.35 26.34
N THR A 14 -9.24 -12.50 27.03
CA THR A 14 -10.33 -12.93 27.93
C THR A 14 -11.59 -13.13 27.10
N THR A 15 -12.10 -14.35 27.12
CA THR A 15 -13.20 -14.84 26.27
C THR A 15 -14.59 -14.35 26.69
N ALA A 16 -14.72 -13.36 27.59
CA ALA A 16 -16.01 -12.77 27.96
C ALA A 16 -16.02 -11.27 27.62
N MET A 17 -16.65 -10.92 26.49
CA MET A 17 -16.90 -9.51 26.16
C MET A 17 -17.79 -8.89 27.24
N LYS A 18 -17.41 -7.71 27.74
CA LYS A 18 -18.26 -6.87 28.59
C LYS A 18 -19.61 -6.61 27.90
N ALA A 19 -20.64 -6.26 28.67
CA ALA A 19 -21.89 -5.75 28.09
C ALA A 19 -21.59 -4.53 27.18
N VAL A 20 -22.33 -4.39 26.09
CA VAL A 20 -22.05 -3.37 25.05
C VAL A 20 -21.97 -1.95 25.63
N VAL A 21 -22.80 -1.64 26.61
CA VAL A 21 -22.84 -0.33 27.29
C VAL A 21 -21.60 -0.03 28.13
N ASP A 22 -20.85 -1.06 28.54
CA ASP A 22 -19.66 -0.96 29.39
C ASP A 22 -18.35 -1.05 28.59
N GLN A 23 -18.45 -1.25 27.27
CA GLN A 23 -17.28 -1.36 26.40
C GLN A 23 -16.69 0.02 26.09
N VAL A 24 -15.38 0.13 26.21
CA VAL A 24 -14.60 1.34 25.86
C VAL A 24 -13.58 1.03 24.76
N GLU A 25 -13.01 2.03 24.10
CA GLU A 25 -12.05 1.83 22.99
C GLU A 25 -10.90 0.87 23.33
N ALA A 26 -10.39 0.92 24.57
CA ALA A 26 -9.31 0.05 25.04
C ALA A 26 -9.67 -1.45 25.00
N ASP A 27 -10.95 -1.80 25.17
CA ASP A 27 -11.41 -3.20 25.10
C ASP A 27 -11.31 -3.79 23.69
N TRP A 28 -11.14 -2.92 22.69
CA TRP A 28 -11.08 -3.29 21.28
C TRP A 28 -9.67 -3.15 20.68
N VAL A 29 -8.66 -2.81 21.48
CA VAL A 29 -7.28 -2.70 21.02
C VAL A 29 -6.68 -4.11 20.91
N ASP A 30 -6.41 -4.53 19.68
CA ASP A 30 -5.79 -5.83 19.39
C ASP A 30 -4.92 -5.71 18.14
N GLY A 31 -3.61 -5.89 18.33
CA GLY A 31 -2.61 -5.75 17.28
C GLY A 31 -2.32 -7.03 16.49
N ARG A 32 -3.05 -8.13 16.72
CA ARG A 32 -2.75 -9.41 16.06
C ARG A 32 -2.81 -9.34 14.53
N TRP A 33 -3.62 -8.45 13.96
CA TRP A 33 -3.61 -8.17 12.52
C TRP A 33 -2.22 -7.78 11.99
N ALA A 34 -1.48 -6.95 12.75
CA ALA A 34 -0.13 -6.50 12.40
C ALA A 34 0.91 -7.63 12.40
N ASN A 35 0.63 -8.73 13.10
CA ASN A 35 1.50 -9.90 13.20
C ASN A 35 1.22 -10.93 12.09
N THR A 36 0.22 -10.70 11.24
CA THR A 36 -0.08 -11.59 10.12
C THR A 36 0.98 -11.48 9.03
N GLU A 37 1.24 -12.57 8.33
CA GLU A 37 2.06 -12.55 7.13
C GLU A 37 1.29 -11.94 5.96
N VAL A 38 1.43 -10.62 5.79
CA VAL A 38 0.96 -9.97 4.58
C VAL A 38 1.89 -10.39 3.43
N GLY A 39 1.32 -10.91 2.34
CA GLY A 39 2.07 -11.37 1.17
C GLY A 39 2.85 -10.26 0.45
N PRO A 40 3.04 -10.36 -0.89
CA PRO A 40 3.85 -9.38 -1.62
C PRO A 40 3.18 -8.00 -1.71
N PHE A 41 1.89 -7.87 -1.36
CA PHE A 41 1.19 -6.60 -1.33
C PHE A 41 0.01 -6.59 -0.34
N LEU A 42 -0.51 -5.40 -0.07
CA LEU A 42 -1.80 -5.17 0.59
C LEU A 42 -2.61 -4.16 -0.24
N ALA A 43 -3.87 -4.51 -0.51
CA ALA A 43 -4.86 -3.56 -1.01
C ALA A 43 -5.62 -2.96 0.18
N SER A 44 -5.59 -1.64 0.32
CA SER A 44 -6.25 -0.91 1.40
C SER A 44 -6.42 0.56 1.01
N THR A 45 -7.16 1.29 1.83
CA THR A 45 -6.96 2.73 1.92
C THR A 45 -5.62 2.99 2.61
N ILE A 46 -4.69 3.68 1.95
CA ILE A 46 -3.34 3.97 2.47
C ILE A 46 -3.24 5.45 2.82
N LEU A 47 -2.83 5.78 4.03
CA LEU A 47 -2.58 7.15 4.44
C LEU A 47 -1.12 7.53 4.12
N SER A 48 -0.90 8.24 3.01
CA SER A 48 0.44 8.74 2.67
C SER A 48 0.64 10.18 3.14
N PRO A 49 1.89 10.67 3.24
CA PRO A 49 2.18 12.05 3.64
C PRO A 49 1.54 13.11 2.72
N ARG A 50 1.16 12.76 1.49
CA ARG A 50 0.52 13.66 0.51
C ARG A 50 -0.93 13.29 0.21
N GLY A 51 -1.59 12.65 1.16
CA GLY A 51 -3.02 12.40 1.14
C GLY A 51 -3.38 10.91 1.14
N ARG A 52 -4.67 10.66 1.33
CA ARG A 52 -5.21 9.30 1.42
C ARG A 52 -5.38 8.71 0.02
N VAL A 53 -4.87 7.50 -0.18
CA VAL A 53 -5.07 6.69 -1.38
C VAL A 53 -6.22 5.72 -1.10
N GLU A 54 -7.44 6.06 -1.53
CA GLU A 54 -8.65 5.30 -1.16
C GLU A 54 -8.58 3.84 -1.61
N LYS A 55 -8.05 3.59 -2.81
CA LYS A 55 -7.82 2.25 -3.38
C LYS A 55 -6.35 2.07 -3.74
N GLY A 56 -5.52 2.04 -2.70
CA GLY A 56 -4.08 1.84 -2.80
C GLY A 56 -3.70 0.37 -2.82
N ILE A 57 -2.62 0.05 -3.54
CA ILE A 57 -1.92 -1.22 -3.46
C ILE A 57 -0.49 -0.93 -3.00
N ALA A 58 -0.20 -1.23 -1.74
CA ALA A 58 1.16 -1.17 -1.21
C ALA A 58 1.88 -2.47 -1.60
N ILE A 59 2.95 -2.39 -2.38
CA ILE A 59 3.67 -3.53 -2.96
C ILE A 59 5.08 -3.55 -2.38
N LYS A 60 5.46 -4.68 -1.77
CA LYS A 60 6.84 -4.95 -1.34
C LYS A 60 7.72 -5.14 -2.57
N VAL A 61 8.83 -4.43 -2.66
CA VAL A 61 9.74 -4.46 -3.81
C VAL A 61 11.20 -4.68 -3.38
N GLY A 62 11.93 -5.38 -4.25
CA GLY A 62 13.33 -5.76 -4.04
C GLY A 62 13.51 -7.15 -3.43
N ASP A 63 14.69 -7.74 -3.62
CA ASP A 63 14.96 -9.14 -3.28
C ASP A 63 14.74 -9.46 -1.79
N LYS A 64 14.97 -8.45 -0.93
CA LYS A 64 14.79 -8.51 0.52
C LYS A 64 13.55 -7.75 0.99
N ALA A 65 12.67 -7.33 0.07
CA ALA A 65 11.54 -6.44 0.36
C ALA A 65 11.98 -5.14 1.08
N GLN A 66 13.14 -4.60 0.68
CA GLN A 66 13.76 -3.45 1.34
C GLN A 66 13.05 -2.12 1.09
N ALA A 67 12.15 -2.07 0.09
CA ALA A 67 11.32 -0.91 -0.19
C ALA A 67 9.86 -1.31 -0.45
N THR A 68 8.98 -0.32 -0.41
CA THR A 68 7.56 -0.46 -0.72
C THR A 68 7.13 0.67 -1.64
N VAL A 69 6.28 0.36 -2.62
CA VAL A 69 5.63 1.35 -3.48
C VAL A 69 4.11 1.31 -3.28
N CYS A 70 3.44 2.46 -3.30
CA CYS A 70 1.98 2.54 -3.24
C CYS A 70 1.40 2.97 -4.59
N PHE A 71 0.76 2.04 -5.28
CA PHE A 71 0.06 2.28 -6.53
C PHE A 71 -1.40 2.69 -6.28
N ASN A 72 -1.84 3.78 -6.89
CA ASN A 72 -3.23 4.24 -6.82
C ASN A 72 -4.04 3.63 -7.98
N THR A 73 -4.95 2.72 -7.70
CA THR A 73 -5.74 2.05 -8.75
C THR A 73 -6.79 2.94 -9.43
N GLU A 74 -7.12 4.08 -8.82
CA GLU A 74 -8.07 5.03 -9.40
C GLU A 74 -7.41 5.99 -10.37
N LEU A 75 -6.15 6.36 -10.13
CA LEU A 75 -5.37 7.31 -10.92
C LEU A 75 -4.25 6.67 -11.76
N LEU A 76 -4.00 5.38 -11.56
CA LEU A 76 -2.98 4.56 -12.24
C LEU A 76 -1.56 5.11 -12.19
N GLY A 77 -1.21 5.72 -11.07
CA GLY A 77 0.13 6.23 -10.79
C GLY A 77 0.64 5.81 -9.41
N TYR A 78 1.95 5.91 -9.21
CA TYR A 78 2.54 5.72 -7.88
C TYR A 78 2.37 6.98 -7.04
N ASN A 79 1.64 6.84 -5.95
CA ASN A 79 1.42 7.91 -4.98
C ASN A 79 2.68 8.15 -4.13
N ALA A 80 3.38 7.08 -3.73
CA ALA A 80 4.52 7.16 -2.83
C ALA A 80 5.41 5.91 -2.92
N ALA A 81 6.64 6.03 -2.44
CA ALA A 81 7.52 4.91 -2.16
C ALA A 81 8.40 5.19 -0.93
N TRP A 82 8.75 4.15 -0.17
CA TRP A 82 9.52 4.27 1.08
C TRP A 82 10.37 3.02 1.33
N THR A 83 11.40 3.17 2.17
CA THR A 83 12.22 2.08 2.71
C THR A 83 11.94 1.87 4.21
N GLY A 84 12.65 0.96 4.87
CA GLY A 84 12.57 0.82 6.33
C GLY A 84 11.33 0.07 6.85
N GLY A 85 10.62 -0.65 5.98
CA GLY A 85 9.51 -1.52 6.35
C GLY A 85 8.34 -1.47 5.37
N PHE A 86 7.29 -2.24 5.68
CA PHE A 86 6.10 -2.32 4.84
C PHE A 86 5.04 -1.27 5.27
N LEU A 87 4.15 -1.59 6.20
CA LEU A 87 3.11 -0.67 6.67
C LEU A 87 3.05 -0.68 8.19
N ASN A 88 2.72 0.47 8.78
CA ASN A 88 2.35 0.57 10.18
C ASN A 88 0.85 0.31 10.30
N MET A 89 0.48 -0.89 10.77
CA MET A 89 -0.91 -1.26 11.05
C MET A 89 -1.26 -0.78 12.46
N LYS A 90 -2.33 0.02 12.60
CA LYS A 90 -2.82 0.42 13.92
C LYS A 90 -3.53 -0.77 14.59
N SER A 91 -3.59 -0.78 15.92
CA SER A 91 -4.21 -1.86 16.72
C SER A 91 -5.62 -1.53 17.20
N ASN A 92 -6.09 -0.28 17.03
CA ASN A 92 -7.44 0.10 17.45
C ASN A 92 -8.49 -0.71 16.67
N ARG A 93 -9.52 -1.17 17.40
CA ARG A 93 -10.63 -1.98 16.85
C ARG A 93 -10.12 -3.17 16.03
N TYR A 94 -9.28 -4.01 16.65
CA TYR A 94 -8.60 -5.17 16.05
C TYR A 94 -7.71 -4.86 14.83
N GLY A 95 -7.35 -3.59 14.66
CA GLY A 95 -6.60 -3.09 13.51
C GLY A 95 -7.40 -3.03 12.21
N LEU A 96 -8.73 -3.00 12.28
CA LEU A 96 -9.61 -3.04 11.12
C LEU A 96 -10.22 -1.68 10.73
N THR A 97 -10.17 -0.68 11.60
CA THR A 97 -10.86 0.61 11.37
C THR A 97 -9.95 1.75 10.92
N SER A 98 -8.64 1.61 11.10
CA SER A 98 -7.68 2.65 10.76
C SER A 98 -6.90 2.30 9.51
N TRP A 99 -6.54 3.33 8.75
CA TRP A 99 -5.76 3.18 7.53
C TRP A 99 -4.29 2.93 7.86
N PRO A 100 -3.65 1.92 7.26
CA PRO A 100 -2.21 1.77 7.36
C PRO A 100 -1.48 2.92 6.69
N GLU A 101 -0.31 3.24 7.23
CA GLU A 101 0.59 4.31 6.77
C GLU A 101 2.00 3.74 6.50
N PRO A 102 2.84 4.42 5.71
CA PRO A 102 4.25 4.05 5.53
C PRO A 102 4.96 3.86 6.87
N LYS A 103 5.68 2.75 7.04
CA LYS A 103 6.41 2.45 8.29
C LYS A 103 7.75 3.19 8.42
N GLY A 104 8.44 3.40 7.30
CA GLY A 104 9.80 3.94 7.30
C GLY A 104 9.95 5.18 6.43
N ASP A 105 11.15 5.40 5.92
CA ASP A 105 11.55 6.66 5.32
C ASP A 105 11.11 6.79 3.86
N MET A 106 10.52 7.94 3.53
CA MET A 106 10.03 8.21 2.18
C MET A 106 11.19 8.34 1.19
N ILE A 107 11.11 7.63 0.08
CA ILE A 107 11.91 7.89 -1.13
C ILE A 107 11.25 9.03 -1.91
N PHE A 108 9.95 8.94 -2.12
CA PHE A 108 9.15 10.02 -2.72
C PHE A 108 7.70 9.97 -2.25
N ALA A 109 7.02 11.12 -2.34
CA ALA A 109 5.58 11.24 -2.24
C ALA A 109 5.07 12.17 -3.35
N ASN A 110 4.36 11.64 -4.33
CA ASN A 110 3.77 12.39 -5.43
C ASN A 110 2.37 12.92 -5.08
N GLY A 111 1.67 12.24 -4.16
CA GLY A 111 0.27 12.52 -3.87
C GLY A 111 -0.68 11.92 -4.91
N ASN A 112 -1.94 12.34 -4.88
CA ASN A 112 -2.97 11.85 -5.81
C ASN A 112 -2.95 12.67 -7.09
N ALA A 113 -2.16 12.23 -8.07
CA ALA A 113 -2.11 12.78 -9.42
C ALA A 113 -2.37 11.69 -10.46
N ALA A 114 -2.85 12.07 -11.65
CA ALA A 114 -3.03 11.15 -12.77
C ALA A 114 -1.68 10.54 -13.16
N GLY A 115 -1.61 9.20 -13.24
CA GLY A 115 -0.39 8.49 -13.60
C GLY A 115 -0.07 8.51 -15.10
N TRP A 116 -1.07 8.85 -15.92
CA TRP A 116 -0.99 8.94 -17.36
C TRP A 116 -1.72 10.18 -17.83
N ALA A 117 -1.18 10.88 -18.82
CA ALA A 117 -1.89 11.97 -19.50
C ALA A 117 -2.92 11.43 -20.49
N HIS A 118 -3.94 12.24 -20.78
CA HIS A 118 -4.79 12.05 -21.96
C HIS A 118 -4.48 13.16 -22.96
N GLY A 119 -3.77 12.79 -24.03
CA GLY A 119 -3.05 13.76 -24.85
C GLY A 119 -1.96 14.45 -24.03
N SER A 120 -2.07 15.77 -23.87
CA SER A 120 -1.17 16.58 -23.04
C SER A 120 -1.75 16.96 -21.67
N ASP A 121 -2.96 16.52 -21.35
CA ASP A 121 -3.63 16.88 -20.10
C ASP A 121 -3.28 15.92 -18.96
N TRP A 122 -2.77 16.49 -17.86
CA TRP A 122 -2.41 15.77 -16.63
C TRP A 122 -3.37 16.04 -15.47
N ASN A 123 -4.38 16.90 -15.68
CA ASN A 123 -5.33 17.26 -14.64
C ASN A 123 -6.23 16.07 -14.30
N ASP A 124 -6.59 15.94 -13.02
CA ASP A 124 -7.54 14.92 -12.57
C ASP A 124 -8.95 15.25 -13.10
N PRO A 125 -9.50 14.45 -14.05
CA PRO A 125 -10.79 14.76 -14.69
C PRO A 125 -11.98 14.33 -13.83
N ARG A 126 -11.76 13.67 -12.69
CA ARG A 126 -12.81 13.02 -11.92
C ARG A 126 -13.62 14.02 -11.11
N ALA A 127 -14.94 13.91 -11.19
CA ALA A 127 -15.84 14.69 -10.35
C ALA A 127 -15.52 14.45 -8.86
N ASN A 128 -15.29 15.53 -8.11
CA ASN A 128 -14.92 15.50 -6.70
C ASN A 128 -13.67 14.66 -6.36
N ARG A 129 -12.83 14.34 -7.35
CA ARG A 129 -11.60 13.52 -7.21
C ARG A 129 -11.84 12.12 -6.60
N ARG A 130 -13.00 11.50 -6.91
CA ARG A 130 -13.38 10.17 -6.42
C ARG A 130 -13.64 9.20 -7.57
N GLY A 131 -13.38 7.91 -7.33
CA GLY A 131 -13.61 6.86 -8.32
C GLY A 131 -12.48 6.74 -9.33
N PRO A 132 -12.55 5.81 -10.29
CA PRO A 132 -11.50 5.63 -11.29
C PRO A 132 -11.47 6.75 -12.33
N LEU A 133 -10.35 6.90 -13.04
CA LEU A 133 -10.27 7.68 -14.27
C LEU A 133 -11.32 7.24 -15.31
N PRO A 134 -11.71 8.13 -16.24
CA PRO A 134 -12.54 7.77 -17.40
C PRO A 134 -11.95 6.59 -18.16
N ARG A 135 -12.79 5.63 -18.59
CA ARG A 135 -12.30 4.37 -19.16
C ARG A 135 -11.53 4.52 -20.48
N HIS A 136 -11.86 5.54 -21.27
CA HIS A 136 -11.14 5.88 -22.50
C HIS A 136 -9.76 6.47 -22.22
N TRP A 137 -9.57 7.05 -21.03
CA TRP A 137 -8.27 7.58 -20.61
C TRP A 137 -7.40 6.42 -20.15
N ALA A 138 -7.82 5.74 -19.08
CA ALA A 138 -7.09 4.62 -18.54
C ALA A 138 -7.96 3.79 -17.58
N LYS A 139 -7.71 2.49 -17.45
CA LYS A 139 -8.52 1.61 -16.60
C LYS A 139 -7.72 0.51 -15.92
N TYR A 140 -7.78 0.44 -14.59
CA TYR A 140 -7.27 -0.70 -13.83
C TYR A 140 -7.99 -2.00 -14.21
N ARG A 141 -7.21 -3.06 -14.47
CA ARG A 141 -7.73 -4.39 -14.83
C ARG A 141 -7.42 -5.46 -13.79
N GLY A 142 -6.42 -5.24 -12.93
CA GLY A 142 -6.07 -6.16 -11.85
C GLY A 142 -4.58 -6.25 -11.63
N LEU A 143 -4.13 -7.35 -11.05
CA LEU A 143 -2.72 -7.67 -10.90
C LEU A 143 -2.50 -9.18 -10.97
N TYR A 144 -1.28 -9.57 -11.31
CA TYR A 144 -0.77 -10.92 -11.22
C TYR A 144 0.35 -10.99 -10.17
N ARG A 145 0.58 -12.20 -9.65
CA ARG A 145 1.70 -12.50 -8.75
C ARG A 145 2.58 -13.56 -9.38
N HIS A 146 3.89 -13.37 -9.31
CA HIS A 146 4.87 -14.37 -9.72
C HIS A 146 6.05 -14.36 -8.74
N GLY A 147 6.11 -15.36 -7.86
CA GLY A 147 7.05 -15.38 -6.74
C GLY A 147 6.92 -14.13 -5.86
N LYS A 148 8.00 -13.38 -5.70
CA LYS A 148 8.03 -12.12 -4.95
C LYS A 148 7.52 -10.91 -5.74
N ARG A 149 7.25 -11.05 -7.04
CA ARG A 149 6.86 -9.93 -7.91
C ARG A 149 5.35 -9.78 -7.99
N VAL A 150 4.92 -8.53 -8.09
CA VAL A 150 3.58 -8.13 -8.51
C VAL A 150 3.69 -7.50 -9.91
N ALA A 151 2.79 -7.88 -10.79
CA ALA A 151 2.60 -7.25 -12.09
C ALA A 151 1.20 -6.62 -12.12
N LEU A 152 1.15 -5.29 -12.17
CA LEU A 152 -0.07 -4.51 -12.33
C LEU A 152 -0.56 -4.63 -13.77
N HIS A 153 -1.87 -4.76 -13.96
CA HIS A 153 -2.50 -4.85 -15.27
C HIS A 153 -3.54 -3.73 -15.40
N TYR A 154 -3.39 -2.89 -16.41
CA TYR A 154 -4.32 -1.80 -16.71
C TYR A 154 -4.27 -1.42 -18.20
N THR A 155 -5.15 -0.54 -18.65
CA THR A 155 -5.10 0.03 -20.01
C THR A 155 -4.84 1.53 -19.95
N VAL A 156 -4.22 2.07 -20.99
CA VAL A 156 -4.05 3.51 -21.26
C VAL A 156 -4.47 3.75 -22.69
N GLY A 157 -5.58 4.47 -22.90
CA GLY A 157 -6.32 4.37 -24.15
C GLY A 157 -6.65 2.91 -24.47
N ASP A 158 -6.32 2.50 -25.68
CA ASP A 158 -6.50 1.13 -26.18
C ASP A 158 -5.32 0.21 -25.86
N ALA A 159 -4.16 0.76 -25.48
CA ALA A 159 -2.98 -0.02 -25.14
C ALA A 159 -3.16 -0.74 -23.79
N THR A 160 -2.79 -2.03 -23.77
CA THR A 160 -2.69 -2.81 -22.52
C THR A 160 -1.32 -2.61 -21.91
N ILE A 161 -1.26 -2.38 -20.60
CA ILE A 161 -0.04 -2.21 -19.83
C ILE A 161 0.07 -3.33 -18.79
N LEU A 162 1.19 -4.05 -18.83
CA LEU A 162 1.66 -4.84 -17.71
C LEU A 162 2.85 -4.12 -17.09
N GLU A 163 2.79 -3.91 -15.78
CA GLU A 163 3.80 -3.14 -15.08
C GLU A 163 4.29 -3.84 -13.81
N SER A 164 5.60 -4.05 -13.71
CA SER A 164 6.20 -4.66 -12.53
C SER A 164 7.21 -3.72 -11.85
N PRO A 165 6.87 -3.14 -10.68
CA PRO A 165 7.82 -2.34 -9.91
C PRO A 165 8.86 -3.24 -9.23
N TRP A 166 10.07 -2.72 -9.04
CA TRP A 166 11.13 -3.37 -8.27
C TRP A 166 12.00 -2.34 -7.54
N ALA A 167 12.91 -2.86 -6.70
CA ALA A 167 13.89 -2.05 -6.00
C ALA A 167 15.23 -2.78 -5.91
N GLY A 168 16.31 -2.02 -5.86
CA GLY A 168 17.65 -2.53 -5.63
C GLY A 168 18.49 -1.52 -4.84
N GLU A 169 19.78 -1.79 -4.73
CA GLU A 169 20.72 -0.92 -4.03
C GLU A 169 22.01 -0.83 -4.84
N VAL A 170 22.57 0.38 -4.94
CA VAL A 170 23.90 0.61 -5.54
C VAL A 170 24.66 1.53 -4.60
N GLY A 171 25.82 1.10 -4.12
CA GLY A 171 26.65 1.89 -3.21
C GLY A 171 25.94 2.32 -1.92
N GLY A 172 25.07 1.47 -1.36
CA GLY A 172 24.30 1.81 -0.15
C GLY A 172 23.07 2.69 -0.38
N GLN A 173 22.80 3.11 -1.63
CA GLN A 173 21.65 3.95 -1.97
C GLN A 173 20.54 3.11 -2.61
N PRO A 174 19.30 3.18 -2.11
CA PRO A 174 18.18 2.48 -2.72
C PRO A 174 17.81 3.11 -4.07
N PHE A 175 17.49 2.27 -5.06
CA PHE A 175 16.83 2.71 -6.29
C PHE A 175 15.53 1.95 -6.50
N LEU A 176 14.62 2.58 -7.26
CA LEU A 176 13.38 1.97 -7.72
C LEU A 176 13.43 1.80 -9.23
N SER A 177 12.84 0.72 -9.73
CA SER A 177 12.64 0.51 -11.16
C SER A 177 11.20 0.11 -11.46
N ARG A 178 10.77 0.38 -12.69
CA ARG A 178 9.50 -0.05 -13.25
C ARG A 178 9.79 -0.69 -14.59
N THR A 179 9.33 -1.92 -14.77
CA THR A 179 9.34 -2.58 -16.10
C THR A 179 7.93 -2.52 -16.65
N LEU A 180 7.77 -1.94 -17.84
CA LEU A 180 6.49 -1.83 -18.53
C LEU A 180 6.54 -2.67 -19.81
N GLU A 181 5.58 -3.57 -19.95
CA GLU A 181 5.24 -4.18 -21.24
C GLU A 181 3.98 -3.49 -21.77
N ILE A 182 4.07 -3.00 -23.01
CA ILE A 182 3.04 -2.19 -23.64
C ILE A 182 2.54 -2.98 -24.85
N GLY A 183 1.26 -3.37 -24.80
CA GLY A 183 0.57 -4.00 -25.91
C GLY A 183 0.31 -3.01 -27.04
N ALA A 184 0.00 -3.53 -28.24
CA ALA A 184 -0.44 -2.70 -29.35
C ALA A 184 -1.72 -1.91 -28.96
N ALA A 185 -1.81 -0.68 -29.47
CA ALA A 185 -2.99 0.17 -29.39
C ALA A 185 -3.93 -0.11 -30.56
#